data_AF-Q48879-F1
#
_entry.id   AF-Q48879-F1
#
_cell.length_a   1.000
_cell.length_b   1.000
_cell.length_c   1.000
_cell.angle_alpha   90.00
_cell.angle_beta   90.00
_cell.angle_gamma   90.00
#
_symmetry.space_group_name_H-M   'P 1'
#
loop_
_entity.id
_entity.type
_entity.pdbx_description
1 polymer ?
#
loop_
_entity_poly.entity_id
_entity_poly.type
_entity_poly.pdbx_seq_one_letter_code
_entity_poly.pdbx_strand_id
1 'polypeptide(L)'
;MKVKAFANQVHIAPRKARLVVDLIRGKQIKEAEAILMFTSKSASPIISKLLKSAVSNAVHNFKLDENNLYVEEIFVNESLRLPRLFPRAKG
;
A
#
# COMPACT_ATOMS: atom_id res chain seq x y z
N MET A 1 -11.71 9.56 13.59
CA MET A 1 -12.59 8.83 12.63
C MET A 1 -11.71 7.99 11.72
N LYS A 2 -12.03 6.72 11.50
CA LYS A 2 -11.22 5.84 10.64
C LYS A 2 -11.69 5.94 9.19
N VAL A 3 -10.76 6.18 8.28
CA VAL A 3 -11.00 6.21 6.83
C VAL A 3 -10.18 5.10 6.19
N LYS A 4 -10.80 4.37 5.26
CA LYS A 4 -10.19 3.19 4.63
C LYS A 4 -10.11 3.36 3.12
N ALA A 5 -9.07 2.78 2.53
CA ALA A 5 -8.92 2.61 1.10
C ALA A 5 -8.37 1.20 0.83
N PHE A 6 -8.76 0.61 -0.29
CA PHE A 6 -8.34 -0.73 -0.68
C PHE A 6 -7.84 -0.73 -2.12
N ALA A 7 -6.75 -1.46 -2.37
CA ALA A 7 -6.31 -1.81 -3.71
C ALA A 7 -6.39 -3.33 -3.87
N ASN A 8 -7.41 -3.79 -4.59
CA ASN A 8 -7.65 -5.21 -4.83
C ASN A 8 -6.91 -5.68 -6.09
N GLN A 9 -6.56 -6.98 -6.14
CA GLN A 9 -5.92 -7.62 -7.30
C GLN A 9 -4.60 -6.97 -7.74
N VAL A 10 -3.79 -6.54 -6.77
CA VAL A 10 -2.45 -6.02 -7.06
C VAL A 10 -1.53 -7.17 -7.48
N HIS A 11 -0.94 -7.09 -8.68
CA HIS A 11 -0.02 -8.09 -9.24
C HIS A 11 1.40 -8.03 -8.62
N ILE A 12 1.49 -8.05 -7.29
CA ILE A 12 2.74 -8.14 -6.54
C ILE A 12 2.60 -9.22 -5.47
N ALA A 13 3.66 -10.00 -5.27
CA ALA A 13 3.70 -10.99 -4.20
C ALA A 13 3.55 -10.30 -2.83
N PRO A 14 2.67 -10.79 -1.94
CA PRO A 14 2.33 -10.12 -0.68
C PRO A 14 3.57 -9.87 0.19
N ARG A 15 4.53 -10.81 0.22
CA ARG A 15 5.81 -10.66 0.92
C ARG A 15 6.59 -9.40 0.52
N LYS A 16 6.61 -9.06 -0.78
CA LYS A 16 7.34 -7.87 -1.27
C LYS A 16 6.65 -6.57 -0.88
N ALA A 17 5.31 -6.57 -0.86
CA ALA A 17 4.54 -5.40 -0.44
C ALA A 17 4.58 -5.18 1.08
N ARG A 18 4.53 -6.26 1.89
CA ARG A 18 4.62 -6.19 3.36
C ARG A 18 5.87 -5.42 3.82
N LEU A 19 7.03 -5.69 3.22
CA LEU A 19 8.28 -4.98 3.54
C LEU A 19 8.19 -3.46 3.44
N VAL A 20 7.40 -2.94 2.48
CA VAL A 20 7.23 -1.49 2.30
C VAL A 20 6.13 -0.96 3.23
N VAL A 21 5.06 -1.73 3.41
CA VAL A 21 3.95 -1.40 4.31
C VAL A 21 4.40 -1.28 5.77
N ASP A 22 5.33 -2.13 6.20
CA ASP A 22 5.87 -2.10 7.55
C ASP A 22 6.63 -0.79 7.86
N LEU A 23 7.17 -0.09 6.86
CA LEU A 23 7.89 1.18 7.04
C LEU A 23 6.97 2.35 7.41
N ILE A 24 5.73 2.32 6.93
CA ILE A 24 4.79 3.44 7.07
C ILE A 24 3.73 3.22 8.14
N ARG A 25 3.72 2.05 8.80
CA ARG A 25 2.76 1.75 9.87
C ARG A 25 2.97 2.70 11.06
N GLY A 26 1.90 3.35 11.52
CA GLY A 26 1.94 4.28 12.64
C GLY A 26 2.56 5.65 12.31
N LYS A 27 2.99 5.90 11.07
CA LYS A 27 3.60 7.16 10.66
C LYS A 27 2.54 8.22 10.32
N GLN A 28 2.90 9.49 10.47
CA GLN A 28 2.08 10.59 9.95
C GLN A 28 2.08 10.58 8.42
N ILE A 29 1.03 11.13 7.79
CA ILE A 29 0.87 11.04 6.33
C ILE A 29 2.03 11.69 5.57
N LYS A 30 2.48 12.89 5.98
CA LYS A 30 3.63 13.57 5.35
C LYS A 30 4.91 12.74 5.44
N GLU A 31 5.16 12.13 6.58
CA GLU A 31 6.33 11.25 6.78
C GLU A 31 6.20 9.98 5.93
N ALA A 32 5.02 9.36 5.90
CA ALA A 32 4.75 8.18 5.10
C ALA A 32 4.94 8.45 3.60
N GLU A 33 4.48 9.60 3.10
CA GLU A 33 4.69 10.01 1.69
C GLU A 33 6.18 10.18 1.37
N ALA A 34 6.94 10.82 2.25
CA ALA A 34 8.38 10.98 2.07
C ALA A 34 9.10 9.63 2.05
N ILE A 35 8.80 8.73 2.99
CA ILE A 35 9.36 7.38 3.02
C ILE A 35 9.07 6.64 1.71
N LEU A 36 7.81 6.66 1.24
CA LEU A 36 7.42 5.98 0.01
C LEU A 36 8.08 6.57 -1.24
N MET A 37 8.33 7.88 -1.26
CA MET A 37 8.99 8.55 -2.38
C MET A 37 10.44 8.10 -2.57
N PHE A 38 11.17 7.88 -1.48
CA PHE A 38 12.59 7.48 -1.52
C PHE A 38 12.83 5.98 -1.39
N THR A 39 11.79 5.18 -1.12
CA THR A 39 11.92 3.72 -1.03
C THR A 39 11.98 3.09 -2.42
N SER A 40 13.15 2.62 -2.84
CA SER A 40 13.38 1.99 -4.15
C SER A 40 12.89 0.53 -4.21
N LYS A 41 11.57 0.32 -4.09
CA LYS A 41 10.90 -0.99 -4.23
C LYS A 41 9.72 -0.87 -5.21
N SER A 42 9.43 -1.93 -5.95
CA SER A 42 8.32 -1.94 -6.91
C SER A 42 6.94 -1.77 -6.26
N ALA A 43 6.81 -2.07 -4.96
CA ALA A 43 5.57 -1.87 -4.22
C ALA A 43 5.32 -0.40 -3.81
N SER A 44 6.38 0.43 -3.72
CA SER A 44 6.29 1.83 -3.28
C SER A 44 5.31 2.68 -4.10
N PRO A 45 5.36 2.70 -5.45
CA PRO A 45 4.41 3.52 -6.23
C PRO A 45 2.96 3.08 -6.05
N ILE A 46 2.71 1.78 -5.86
CA ILE A 46 1.36 1.24 -5.66
C ILE A 46 0.83 1.67 -4.30
N ILE A 47 1.64 1.53 -3.25
CA ILE A 47 1.27 1.92 -1.88
C ILE A 47 1.12 3.44 -1.78
N SER A 48 1.96 4.23 -2.47
CA SER A 48 1.81 5.69 -2.56
C SER A 48 0.48 6.09 -3.17
N LYS A 49 0.06 5.42 -4.25
CA LYS A 49 -1.26 5.66 -4.85
C LYS A 49 -2.41 5.30 -3.90
N LEU A 50 -2.28 4.21 -3.14
CA LEU A 50 -3.27 3.82 -2.14
C LEU A 50 -3.36 4.85 -1.00
N LEU A 51 -2.20 5.30 -0.49
CA LEU A 51 -2.15 6.31 0.57
C LEU A 51 -2.83 7.61 0.13
N LYS A 52 -2.50 8.12 -1.07
CA LYS A 52 -3.11 9.32 -1.64
C LYS A 52 -4.63 9.18 -1.82
N SER A 53 -5.10 7.99 -2.20
CA SER A 53 -6.53 7.70 -2.27
C SER A 53 -7.20 7.75 -0.89
N ALA A 54 -6.56 7.19 0.14
CA ALA A 54 -7.07 7.26 1.52
C ALA A 54 -7.14 8.70 2.05
N VAL A 55 -6.10 9.51 1.79
CA VAL A 55 -6.07 10.94 2.12
C VAL A 55 -7.21 11.69 1.44
N SER A 56 -7.37 11.51 0.13
CA SER A 56 -8.43 12.15 -0.65
C SER A 56 -9.82 11.80 -0.11
N ASN A 57 -10.05 10.54 0.25
CA ASN A 57 -11.30 10.11 0.88
C ASN A 57 -11.53 10.78 2.24
N ALA A 58 -10.49 10.95 3.05
CA ALA A 58 -10.57 11.58 4.36
C ALA A 58 -10.94 13.06 4.26
N VAL A 59 -10.30 13.78 3.33
CA VAL A 59 -10.54 15.21 3.10
C VAL A 59 -11.89 15.45 2.45
N HIS A 60 -12.20 14.76 1.35
CA HIS A 60 -13.38 15.04 0.55
C HIS A 60 -14.67 14.54 1.22
N ASN A 61 -14.69 13.29 1.70
CA ASN A 61 -15.93 12.69 2.20
C ASN A 61 -16.17 12.96 3.68
N PHE A 62 -15.11 13.09 4.48
CA PHE A 62 -15.21 13.24 5.92
C PHE A 62 -14.78 14.62 6.43
N LYS A 63 -14.31 15.52 5.54
CA LYS A 63 -13.87 16.88 5.88
C LYS A 63 -12.84 16.91 7.00
N LEU A 64 -11.97 15.90 7.05
CA LEU A 64 -10.88 15.82 8.02
C LEU A 64 -9.71 16.68 7.55
N ASP A 65 -9.02 17.32 8.50
CA ASP A 65 -7.77 18.03 8.21
C ASP A 65 -6.64 17.04 7.92
N GLU A 66 -5.97 17.24 6.80
CA GLU A 66 -4.89 16.40 6.29
C GLU A 66 -3.70 16.34 7.25
N ASN A 67 -3.42 17.44 7.97
CA ASN A 67 -2.28 17.52 8.88
C ASN A 67 -2.40 16.62 10.11
N ASN A 68 -3.63 16.28 10.50
CA ASN A 68 -3.90 15.44 11.66
C ASN A 68 -4.06 13.96 11.31
N LEU A 69 -3.93 13.59 10.04
CA LEU A 69 -4.03 12.22 9.60
C LEU A 69 -2.74 11.45 9.86
N TYR A 70 -2.90 10.19 10.25
CA TYR A 70 -1.82 9.23 10.40
C TYR A 70 -2.27 7.83 9.96
N VAL A 71 -1.31 6.97 9.65
CA VAL A 71 -1.57 5.59 9.27
C VAL A 71 -1.79 4.75 10.52
N GLU A 72 -3.05 4.58 10.92
CA GLU A 72 -3.41 3.75 12.08
C GLU A 72 -3.10 2.27 11.83
N GLU A 73 -3.66 1.70 10.75
CA GLU A 73 -3.48 0.31 10.39
C GLU A 73 -3.24 0.17 8.89
N ILE A 74 -2.29 -0.68 8.53
CA ILE A 74 -2.06 -1.07 7.14
C ILE A 74 -1.54 -2.51 7.08
N PHE A 75 -2.15 -3.30 6.21
CA PHE A 75 -1.87 -4.73 6.06
C PHE A 75 -1.99 -5.16 4.60
N VAL A 76 -1.37 -6.30 4.29
CA VAL A 76 -1.37 -6.89 2.95
C VAL A 76 -1.80 -8.34 3.05
N ASN A 77 -2.95 -8.64 2.45
CA ASN A 77 -3.51 -9.99 2.38
C ASN A 77 -3.03 -10.73 1.14
N GLU A 78 -3.15 -12.06 1.18
CA GLU A 78 -2.93 -12.88 0.00
C GLU A 78 -4.16 -12.83 -0.91
N SER A 79 -3.94 -12.94 -2.21
CA SER A 79 -5.00 -12.96 -3.22
C SER A 79 -4.75 -14.10 -4.20
N LEU A 80 -5.56 -14.17 -5.26
CA LEU A 80 -5.44 -15.17 -6.32
C LEU A 80 -4.00 -15.21 -6.86
N ARG A 81 -3.38 -16.40 -6.83
CA ARG A 81 -2.13 -16.66 -7.54
C ARG A 81 -2.43 -17.20 -8.93
N LEU A 82 -1.77 -16.60 -9.91
CA LEU A 82 -1.83 -16.98 -11.32
C LEU A 82 -0.92 -18.20 -11.54
N PRO A 83 -1.45 -19.43 -11.75
CA PRO A 83 -0.60 -20.58 -12.06
C PRO A 83 0.02 -20.38 -13.45
N ARG A 84 1.29 -20.76 -13.59
CA ARG A 84 2.05 -20.69 -14.85
C ARG A 84 2.80 -22.00 -15.06
N LEU A 85 2.78 -22.52 -16.27
CA LEU A 85 3.61 -23.66 -16.68
C LEU A 85 5.00 -23.14 -17.05
N PHE A 86 6.05 -23.80 -16.56
CA PHE A 86 7.43 -23.56 -16.96
C PHE A 86 8.06 -24.91 -17.31
N PRO A 87 8.33 -25.21 -18.60
CA PRO A 87 8.92 -26.50 -18.99
C PRO A 87 10.32 -26.64 -18.38
N ARG A 88 10.69 -27.87 -17.99
CA ARG A 88 11.98 -28.20 -17.37
C ARG A 88 12.70 -29.28 -18.18
N ALA A 89 13.91 -29.64 -17.76
CA ALA A 89 14.74 -30.62 -18.47
C ALA A 89 14.11 -32.02 -18.42
N LYS A 90 14.21 -32.75 -19.55
CA LYS A 90 13.60 -34.06 -19.82
C LYS A 90 12.07 -34.07 -20.03
N GLY A 91 11.49 -32.94 -20.47
CA GLY A 91 10.03 -32.81 -20.66
C GLY A 91 9.30 -32.69 -19.33
#